data_AF-A0A816HGC2-F1
#
_entry.id   AF-A0A816HGC2-F1
#
_cell.length_a   1.000
_cell.length_b   1.000
_cell.length_c   1.000
_cell.angle_alpha   90.00
_cell.angle_beta   90.00
_cell.angle_gamma   90.00
#
_symmetry.space_group_name_H-M   'P 1'
#
loop_
_entity.id
_entity.type
_entity.pdbx_description
1 polymer ?
#
loop_
_entity_poly.entity_id
_entity_poly.type
_entity_poly.pdbx_seq_one_letter_code
_entity_poly.pdbx_strand_id
1 'polypeptide(L)'
;MKIDVEGSELYAVQSGIRLFDEYTVRHVISEFSPRMMREKQSDPYEYLKFFASRGYSIRIVTDQLASLYEQKAWQSVPTHKSDDDLRRLSNGEQIELWFTKT
;
A
#
# COMPACT_ATOMS: atom_id res chain seq x y z
N MET A 1 -2.05 -10.76 -0.19
CA MET A 1 -1.58 -10.59 1.21
C MET A 1 -2.39 -9.47 1.84
N LYS A 2 -2.91 -9.64 3.06
CA LYS A 2 -3.47 -8.55 3.85
C LYS A 2 -2.41 -8.17 4.89
N ILE A 3 -2.16 -6.88 5.07
CA ILE A 3 -1.31 -6.33 6.13
C ILE A 3 -2.22 -5.54 7.05
N ASP A 4 -2.30 -6.02 8.29
CA ASP A 4 -3.15 -5.48 9.33
C ASP A 4 -2.36 -5.62 10.63
N VAL A 5 -1.48 -4.65 10.85
CA VAL A 5 -0.52 -4.63 11.95
C VAL A 5 -0.55 -3.22 12.51
N GLU A 6 -0.73 -3.07 13.81
CA GLU A 6 -0.84 -1.74 14.42
C GLU A 6 0.54 -1.03 14.47
N GLY A 7 0.87 -0.29 13.41
CA GLY A 7 1.94 0.71 13.38
C GLY A 7 3.38 0.19 13.19
N SER A 8 3.60 -1.11 12.93
CA SER A 8 4.92 -1.65 12.53
C SER A 8 4.89 -2.29 11.14
N GLU A 9 4.04 -1.78 10.26
CA GLU A 9 3.77 -2.30 8.93
C GLU A 9 5.04 -2.34 8.08
N LEU A 10 5.91 -1.31 8.19
CA LEU A 10 7.21 -1.28 7.49
C LEU A 10 8.11 -2.44 7.91
N TYR A 11 8.26 -2.66 9.21
CA TYR A 11 9.06 -3.77 9.72
C TYR A 11 8.44 -5.12 9.37
N ALA A 12 7.11 -5.23 9.38
CA ALA A 12 6.40 -6.44 8.97
C ALA A 12 6.69 -6.79 7.49
N VAL A 13 6.65 -5.81 6.58
CA VAL A 13 6.93 -6.07 5.16
C VAL A 13 8.41 -6.31 4.89
N GLN A 14 9.31 -5.63 5.60
CA GLN A 14 10.75 -5.86 5.49
C GLN A 14 11.15 -7.24 6.00
N SER A 15 10.55 -7.70 7.11
CA SER A 15 10.80 -9.05 7.63
C SER A 15 10.30 -10.14 6.67
N GLY A 16 9.24 -9.85 5.91
CA GLY A 16 8.70 -10.70 4.87
C GLY A 16 9.30 -10.52 3.48
N ILE A 17 10.44 -9.83 3.34
CA ILE A 17 10.99 -9.41 2.02
C ILE A 17 11.10 -10.56 1.00
N ARG A 18 11.48 -11.76 1.43
CA ARG A 18 11.57 -12.96 0.58
C ARG A 18 10.23 -13.34 -0.06
N LEU A 19 9.10 -13.05 0.58
CA LEU A 19 7.78 -13.29 -0.01
C LEU A 19 7.54 -12.39 -1.23
N PHE A 20 8.01 -11.14 -1.16
CA PHE A 20 7.87 -10.17 -2.23
C PHE A 20 8.86 -10.43 -3.38
N ASP A 21 10.07 -10.87 -3.05
CA ASP A 21 11.16 -11.05 -4.01
C ASP A 21 11.16 -12.46 -4.66
N GLU A 22 10.85 -13.53 -3.91
CA GLU A 22 10.91 -14.92 -4.40
C GLU A 22 9.54 -15.48 -4.82
N TYR A 23 8.47 -15.14 -4.09
CA TYR A 23 7.14 -15.77 -4.26
C TYR A 23 6.14 -14.88 -5.02
N THR A 24 6.59 -13.71 -5.51
CA THR A 24 5.82 -12.78 -6.35
C THR A 24 4.41 -12.51 -5.84
N VAL A 25 4.31 -11.89 -4.66
CA VAL A 25 3.02 -11.39 -4.16
C VAL A 25 2.43 -10.40 -5.17
N ARG A 26 1.32 -10.74 -5.83
CA ARG A 26 0.72 -9.87 -6.86
C ARG A 26 -0.18 -8.78 -6.28
N HIS A 27 -0.75 -9.04 -5.10
CA HIS A 27 -1.74 -8.18 -4.47
C HIS A 27 -1.48 -8.04 -2.98
N VAL A 28 -1.47 -6.80 -2.50
CA VAL A 28 -1.37 -6.46 -1.08
C VAL A 28 -2.45 -5.45 -0.72
N ILE A 29 -3.19 -5.71 0.35
CA ILE A 29 -4.14 -4.75 0.93
C ILE A 29 -3.58 -4.33 2.29
N SER A 30 -3.53 -3.02 2.56
CA SER A 30 -2.99 -2.44 3.80
C SER A 30 -3.94 -1.38 4.32
N GLU A 31 -4.26 -1.46 5.61
CA GLU A 31 -4.80 -0.31 6.33
C GLU A 31 -3.63 0.64 6.63
N PHE A 32 -3.50 1.68 5.83
CA PHE A 32 -2.35 2.58 5.89
C PHE A 32 -2.68 3.77 6.78
N SER A 33 -2.02 3.87 7.93
CA SER A 33 -2.18 4.97 8.88
C SER A 33 -0.86 5.71 9.10
N PRO A 34 -0.59 6.81 8.36
CA PRO A 34 0.64 7.58 8.52
C PRO A 34 0.89 8.07 9.94
N ARG A 35 -0.18 8.43 10.66
CA ARG A 35 -0.12 8.86 12.06
C ARG A 35 0.40 7.73 12.95
N MET A 36 -0.19 6.54 12.88
CA MET A 36 0.21 5.40 13.71
C MET A 36 1.64 4.94 13.40
N MET A 37 2.02 4.90 12.12
CA MET A 37 3.38 4.56 11.73
C MET A 37 4.41 5.51 12.36
N ARG A 38 4.16 6.83 12.33
CA ARG A 38 5.02 7.82 12.99
C ARG A 38 5.05 7.67 14.51
N GLU A 39 3.90 7.44 15.15
CA GLU A 39 3.81 7.17 16.60
C GLU A 39 4.68 5.97 17.02
N LYS A 40 4.91 5.03 16.10
CA LYS A 40 5.75 3.83 16.29
C LYS A 40 7.12 3.92 15.64
N GLN A 41 7.59 5.13 15.31
CA GLN A 41 8.94 5.38 14.75
C GLN A 41 9.18 4.74 13.37
N SER A 42 8.13 4.46 12.61
CA SER A 42 8.20 4.05 11.20
C SER A 42 7.92 5.22 10.26
N ASP A 43 8.60 5.26 9.10
CA ASP A 43 8.36 6.28 8.08
C ASP A 43 7.31 5.81 7.05
N PRO A 44 6.12 6.45 6.98
CA PRO A 44 5.09 6.11 6.01
C PRO A 44 5.53 6.26 4.56
N TYR A 45 6.42 7.22 4.27
CA TYR A 45 6.92 7.44 2.90
C TYR A 45 7.80 6.28 2.46
N GLU A 46 8.70 5.80 3.33
CA GLU A 46 9.55 4.64 3.02
C GLU A 46 8.75 3.34 2.86
N TYR A 47 7.61 3.20 3.56
CA TYR A 47 6.67 2.10 3.33
C TYR A 47 6.06 2.13 1.93
N LEU A 48 5.57 3.29 1.48
CA LEU A 48 5.02 3.42 0.14
C LEU A 48 6.09 3.19 -0.94
N LYS A 49 7.30 3.73 -0.70
CA LYS A 49 8.46 3.59 -1.59
C LYS A 49 8.93 2.14 -1.69
N PHE A 50 8.85 1.35 -0.61
CA PHE A 50 9.16 -0.08 -0.63
C PHE A 50 8.35 -0.83 -1.70
N PHE A 51 7.06 -0.52 -1.83
CA PHE A 51 6.20 -1.11 -2.86
C PHE A 51 6.42 -0.50 -4.23
N ALA A 52 6.49 0.84 -4.33
CA ALA A 52 6.69 1.53 -5.60
C ALA A 52 7.99 1.07 -6.31
N SER A 53 9.09 0.98 -5.57
CA SER A 53 10.40 0.52 -6.07
C SER A 53 10.40 -0.95 -6.54
N ARG A 54 9.43 -1.75 -6.09
CA ARG A 54 9.24 -3.15 -6.53
C ARG A 54 8.25 -3.29 -7.68
N GLY A 55 7.82 -2.18 -8.27
CA GLY A 55 6.94 -2.15 -9.45
C GLY A 55 5.45 -2.23 -9.12
N TYR A 56 5.06 -2.11 -7.84
CA TYR A 56 3.64 -2.10 -7.48
C TYR A 56 2.97 -0.78 -7.88
N SER A 57 1.73 -0.87 -8.33
CA SER A 57 0.79 0.23 -8.43
C SER A 57 0.03 0.38 -7.13
N ILE A 58 -0.01 1.59 -6.59
CA ILE A 58 -0.70 1.91 -5.34
C ILE A 58 -2.05 2.54 -5.69
N ARG A 59 -3.13 2.02 -5.14
CA ARG A 59 -4.50 2.48 -5.37
C ARG A 59 -5.14 2.78 -4.02
N ILE A 60 -5.88 3.88 -3.93
CA ILE A 60 -6.71 4.16 -2.75
C ILE A 60 -7.98 3.35 -2.89
N VAL A 61 -8.30 2.61 -1.84
CA VAL A 61 -9.50 1.81 -1.74
C VAL A 61 -10.54 2.66 -1.01
N THR A 62 -11.60 3.04 -1.71
CA THR A 62 -12.75 3.75 -1.13
C THR A 62 -13.86 2.77 -0.80
N ASP A 63 -14.83 3.17 0.04
CA ASP A 63 -16.00 2.36 0.43
C ASP A 63 -16.82 1.79 -0.74
N GLN A 64 -16.55 2.27 -1.97
CA GLN A 64 -17.08 1.71 -3.21
C GLN A 64 -16.36 0.42 -3.67
N LEU A 65 -15.61 -0.28 -2.82
CA LEU A 65 -15.12 -1.63 -3.11
C LEU A 65 -16.23 -2.57 -3.62
N ALA A 66 -17.44 -2.42 -3.10
CA ALA A 66 -18.61 -3.18 -3.55
C ALA A 66 -18.93 -2.97 -5.05
N SER A 67 -18.65 -1.79 -5.62
CA SER A 67 -18.81 -1.53 -7.06
C SER A 67 -17.60 -1.97 -7.89
N LEU A 68 -16.45 -2.25 -7.26
CA LEU A 68 -15.26 -2.77 -7.95
C LEU A 68 -15.37 -4.27 -8.31
N TYR A 69 -16.39 -4.97 -7.81
CA TYR A 69 -16.73 -6.34 -8.23
C TYR A 69 -17.37 -6.39 -9.63
N GLU A 70 -17.78 -5.26 -10.19
CA GLU A 70 -18.08 -5.17 -11.62
C GLU A 70 -16.78 -5.42 -12.41
N GLN A 71 -16.81 -6.40 -13.32
CA GLN A 71 -15.62 -6.89 -14.01
C GLN A 71 -14.72 -5.76 -14.54
N LYS A 72 -13.46 -5.74 -14.11
CA LYS A 72 -12.40 -4.79 -14.53
C LYS A 72 -12.55 -3.33 -14.05
N ALA A 73 -13.51 -3.00 -13.18
CA ALA A 73 -13.58 -1.66 -12.57
C ALA A 73 -12.30 -1.26 -11.81
N TRP A 74 -11.52 -2.25 -11.34
CA TRP A 74 -10.21 -2.01 -10.74
C TRP A 74 -9.16 -1.43 -11.72
N GLN A 75 -9.33 -1.59 -13.04
CA GLN A 75 -8.42 -1.04 -14.04
C GLN A 75 -8.58 0.48 -14.20
N SER A 76 -9.78 1.01 -13.94
CA SER A 76 -10.07 2.44 -14.04
C SER A 76 -9.73 3.23 -12.78
N VAL A 77 -9.41 2.57 -11.67
CA VAL A 77 -8.96 3.25 -10.45
C VAL A 77 -7.63 3.98 -10.74
N PRO A 78 -7.44 5.22 -10.25
CA PRO A 78 -6.15 5.91 -10.39
C PRO A 78 -5.02 5.16 -9.67
N THR A 79 -3.81 5.25 -10.22
CA THR A 79 -2.60 4.71 -9.58
C THR A 79 -1.67 5.83 -9.12
N HIS A 80 -1.15 5.68 -7.91
CA HIS A 80 -0.21 6.59 -7.27
C HIS A 80 1.19 5.96 -7.27
N LYS A 81 2.13 6.58 -7.98
CA LYS A 81 3.51 6.06 -8.10
C LYS A 81 4.58 7.15 -8.12
N SER A 82 4.20 8.39 -8.38
CA SER A 82 5.15 9.51 -8.43
C SER A 82 5.65 9.84 -7.02
N ASP A 83 6.87 10.38 -6.89
CA ASP A 83 7.40 10.79 -5.59
C ASP A 83 6.45 11.76 -4.86
N ASP A 84 5.86 12.70 -5.61
CA ASP A 84 4.89 13.66 -5.11
C ASP A 84 3.62 12.98 -4.59
N ASP A 85 3.11 11.95 -5.28
CA ASP A 85 2.01 11.14 -4.77
C ASP A 85 2.37 10.44 -3.46
N LEU A 86 3.56 9.82 -3.40
CA LEU A 86 3.98 9.10 -2.19
C LEU A 86 4.09 10.06 -1.00
N ARG A 87 4.66 11.25 -1.22
CA ARG A 87 4.75 12.31 -0.20
C ARG A 87 3.38 12.82 0.22
N ARG A 88 2.46 13.00 -0.73
CA ARG A 88 1.10 13.42 -0.41
C ARG A 88 0.39 12.39 0.45
N LEU A 89 0.47 11.11 0.07
CA LEU A 89 -0.14 10.00 0.82
C LEU A 89 0.51 9.84 2.20
N SER A 90 1.82 9.94 2.31
CA SER A 90 2.53 9.82 3.60
C SER A 90 2.19 10.92 4.61
N ASN A 91 1.59 12.03 4.16
CA ASN A 91 1.14 13.13 5.00
C ASN A 91 -0.39 13.21 5.13
N GLY A 92 -1.12 12.24 4.55
CA GLY A 92 -2.57 12.20 4.58
C GLY A 92 -3.17 11.52 5.81
N GLU A 93 -4.47 11.31 5.73
CA GLU A 93 -5.27 10.57 6.71
C GLU A 93 -5.10 9.05 6.55
N GLN A 94 -5.66 8.31 7.52
CA GLN A 94 -5.77 6.86 7.43
C GLN A 94 -6.66 6.45 6.26
N ILE A 95 -6.15 5.55 5.42
CA ILE A 95 -6.79 5.09 4.18
C ILE A 95 -6.46 3.62 3.93
N GLU A 96 -7.35 2.90 3.25
CA GLU A 96 -7.02 1.56 2.77
C GLU A 96 -6.30 1.66 1.42
N LEU A 97 -5.17 0.97 1.31
CA LEU A 97 -4.33 0.94 0.11
C LEU A 97 -4.31 -0.45 -0.49
N TRP A 98 -4.42 -0.51 -1.81
CA TRP A 98 -4.22 -1.71 -2.60
C TRP A 98 -3.00 -1.58 -3.50
N PHE A 99 -2.03 -2.46 -3.27
CA PHE A 99 -0.82 -2.58 -4.06
C PHE A 99 -0.97 -3.73 -5.06
N THR A 100 -0.74 -3.46 -6.34
CA THR A 100 -0.84 -4.47 -7.42
C THR A 100 0.41 -4.53 -8.27
N LYS A 101 0.90 -5.74 -8.55
CA LYS A 101 2.02 -6.00 -9.46
C LYS A 101 1.59 -7.01 -10.53
N THR A 102 1.69 -6.62 -11.79
CA THR A 102 1.42 -7.45 -12.98
C THR A 102 2.63 -8.28 -13.36
#